data_AF-A0A3M1B2T2-F1
#
_entry.id   AF-A0A3M1B2T2-F1
#
_cell.length_a   1.000
_cell.length_b   1.000
_cell.length_c   1.000
_cell.angle_alpha   90.00
_cell.angle_beta   90.00
_cell.angle_gamma   90.00
#
_symmetry.space_group_name_H-M   'P 1'
#
loop_
_entity.id
_entity.type
_entity.pdbx_description
1 polymer ?
#
loop_
_entity_poly.entity_id
_entity_poly.type
_entity_poly.pdbx_seq_one_letter_code
_entity_poly.pdbx_strand_id
1 'polypeptide(L)'
;MKKNLFLLIFAPVLFHCGSILAQNSPFIPTWKVGDQWTVQTRPLAFGMPKRPGYMMVKRSREKVKVFFKVVGQENLGKTKCWVLSITNTLLKNISYKIYIRQKNFTLKRFVKIYKSGSKESKTVLKNPSKAFVYQELGILCPLDFPIFPNVLKTQVIKTTLGYTSKKLIVVISYNKNRTKMRVQMQTKVNGKLLKSVQYWERGLPWWRKAERFWGKEKQEIGKLISFKLVKRKIK
;
A
#
# COMPACT_ATOMS: atom_id res chain seq x y z
N MET A 1 28.86 57.83 -32.43
CA MET A 1 27.41 57.85 -32.12
C MET A 1 26.94 56.44 -31.77
N LYS A 2 26.22 56.31 -30.65
CA LYS A 2 25.61 55.07 -30.14
C LYS A 2 24.44 54.60 -31.03
N LYS A 3 24.26 53.27 -31.12
CA LYS A 3 23.01 52.48 -31.04
C LYS A 3 23.36 51.02 -31.43
N ASN A 4 23.35 50.06 -30.48
CA ASN A 4 22.22 49.17 -30.15
C ASN A 4 21.71 48.42 -31.41
N LEU A 5 21.56 47.10 -31.49
CA LEU A 5 20.88 46.22 -30.54
C LEU A 5 20.85 44.77 -31.07
N PHE A 6 20.76 43.81 -30.14
CA PHE A 6 20.29 42.40 -30.25
C PHE A 6 21.18 41.31 -30.90
N LEU A 7 21.99 40.70 -30.03
CA LEU A 7 22.29 39.26 -30.05
C LEU A 7 20.97 38.44 -29.94
N LEU A 8 20.66 37.63 -30.96
CA LEU A 8 19.73 36.51 -30.85
C LEU A 8 20.52 35.28 -30.35
N ILE A 9 20.58 35.13 -29.04
CA ILE A 9 21.04 33.88 -28.40
C ILE A 9 19.91 32.86 -28.56
N PHE A 10 20.08 31.93 -29.49
CA PHE A 10 19.31 30.68 -29.50
C PHE A 10 19.69 29.89 -28.25
N ALA A 11 18.90 30.04 -27.18
CA ALA A 11 18.95 29.13 -26.05
C ALA A 11 18.44 27.75 -26.53
N PRO A 12 19.22 26.66 -26.45
CA PRO A 12 18.66 25.34 -26.57
C PRO A 12 17.71 25.17 -25.38
N VAL A 13 16.42 25.09 -25.70
CA VAL A 13 15.38 24.63 -24.77
C VAL A 13 15.82 23.25 -24.31
N LEU A 14 16.49 23.21 -23.15
CA LEU A 14 16.63 22.03 -22.33
C LEU A 14 15.22 21.62 -21.95
N PHE A 15 14.60 20.82 -22.82
CA PHE A 15 13.56 19.89 -22.42
C PHE A 15 14.18 18.99 -21.36
N HIS A 16 14.15 19.44 -20.10
CA HIS A 16 14.18 18.55 -18.96
C HIS A 16 12.91 17.71 -19.08
N CYS A 17 13.01 16.66 -19.89
CA CYS A 17 12.17 15.50 -19.83
C CYS A 17 12.34 14.98 -18.41
N GLY A 18 11.50 15.46 -17.50
CA GLY A 18 11.30 14.85 -16.19
C GLY A 18 10.68 13.49 -16.44
N SER A 19 11.46 12.55 -16.96
CA SER A 19 11.22 11.14 -16.77
C SER A 19 11.18 10.96 -15.27
N ILE A 20 9.97 10.98 -14.71
CA ILE A 20 9.78 10.76 -13.30
C ILE A 20 10.13 9.29 -13.11
N LEU A 21 11.41 9.03 -12.86
CA LEU A 21 11.99 7.71 -12.77
C LEU A 21 11.09 6.88 -11.84
N ALA A 22 10.79 5.67 -12.28
CA ALA A 22 10.12 4.71 -11.41
C ALA A 22 10.93 4.62 -10.11
N GLN A 23 10.21 4.47 -9.00
CA GLN A 23 10.83 4.32 -7.69
C GLN A 23 11.66 3.04 -7.69
N ASN A 24 12.97 3.19 -7.51
CA ASN A 24 13.94 2.09 -7.59
C ASN A 24 14.31 1.60 -6.19
N SER A 25 13.32 1.11 -5.43
CA SER A 25 13.57 0.47 -4.15
C SER A 25 13.72 -1.04 -4.32
N PRO A 26 14.79 -1.69 -3.81
CA PRO A 26 14.93 -3.15 -3.88
C PRO A 26 13.90 -3.90 -3.02
N PHE A 27 13.10 -3.17 -2.25
CA PHE A 27 11.99 -3.70 -1.46
C PHE A 27 10.64 -3.60 -2.16
N ILE A 28 10.53 -2.89 -3.29
CA ILE A 28 9.32 -2.94 -4.11
C ILE A 28 9.17 -4.35 -4.68
N PRO A 29 8.01 -5.00 -4.49
CA PRO A 29 7.75 -6.30 -5.09
C PRO A 29 7.86 -6.27 -6.62
N THR A 30 8.63 -7.22 -7.17
CA THR A 30 8.77 -7.43 -8.62
C THR A 30 7.71 -8.37 -9.14
N TRP A 31 6.45 -7.91 -9.06
CA TRP A 31 5.29 -8.72 -9.44
C TRP A 31 5.25 -9.09 -10.91
N LYS A 32 4.64 -10.24 -11.19
CA LYS A 32 4.20 -10.69 -12.50
C LYS A 32 2.75 -11.12 -12.44
N VAL A 33 2.05 -11.02 -13.57
CA VAL A 33 0.72 -11.61 -13.71
C VAL A 33 0.81 -13.11 -13.44
N GLY A 34 -0.05 -13.61 -12.55
CA GLY A 34 -0.01 -14.99 -12.07
C GLY A 34 0.66 -15.18 -10.71
N ASP A 35 1.43 -14.22 -10.20
CA ASP A 35 2.00 -14.28 -8.84
C ASP A 35 0.87 -14.39 -7.80
N GLN A 36 1.08 -15.25 -6.79
CA GLN A 36 0.10 -15.53 -5.75
C GLN A 36 0.76 -15.60 -4.37
N TRP A 37 0.04 -15.14 -3.34
CA TRP A 37 0.46 -15.31 -1.96
C TRP A 37 -0.71 -15.39 -1.00
N THR A 38 -0.45 -15.97 0.16
CA THR A 38 -1.41 -16.09 1.25
C THR A 38 -0.89 -15.39 2.48
N VAL A 39 -1.73 -14.53 3.06
CA VAL A 39 -1.50 -13.90 4.36
C VAL A 39 -2.46 -14.51 5.36
N GLN A 40 -1.92 -14.94 6.50
CA GLN A 40 -2.72 -15.33 7.65
C GLN A 40 -2.93 -14.11 8.53
N THR A 41 -4.17 -13.87 8.92
CA THR A 41 -4.54 -12.77 9.79
C THR A 41 -5.45 -13.24 10.90
N ARG A 42 -5.56 -12.44 11.95
CA ARG A 42 -6.62 -12.57 12.93
C ARG A 42 -7.61 -11.47 12.59
N PRO A 43 -8.78 -11.80 12.03
CA PRO A 43 -9.73 -10.81 11.61
C PRO A 43 -10.15 -10.02 12.85
N LEU A 44 -10.00 -8.71 12.77
CA LEU A 44 -10.40 -7.81 13.83
C LEU A 44 -11.61 -7.04 13.31
N ALA A 45 -12.72 -7.08 14.04
CA ALA A 45 -13.77 -6.12 13.78
C ALA A 45 -13.33 -4.73 14.29
N PHE A 46 -12.22 -4.17 13.80
CA PHE A 46 -12.06 -2.71 13.83
C PHE A 46 -13.05 -2.14 12.80
N GLY A 47 -14.34 -2.25 13.08
CA GLY A 47 -15.27 -1.26 12.58
C GLY A 47 -14.84 0.05 13.23
N MET A 48 -14.69 1.11 12.44
CA MET A 48 -14.95 2.42 13.04
C MET A 48 -16.37 2.30 13.61
N PRO A 49 -16.55 2.52 14.92
CA PRO A 49 -17.89 2.51 15.49
C PRO A 49 -18.75 3.50 14.72
N LYS A 50 -20.04 3.21 14.55
CA LYS A 50 -21.02 4.18 14.07
C LYS A 50 -21.07 5.45 14.97
N ARG A 51 -20.41 5.45 16.14
CA ARG A 51 -20.29 6.57 17.10
C ARG A 51 -18.83 6.81 17.51
N PRO A 52 -18.33 8.06 17.61
CA PRO A 52 -16.97 8.33 18.06
C PRO A 52 -16.70 7.66 19.43
N GLY A 53 -15.70 6.79 19.55
CA GLY A 53 -15.18 6.34 20.86
C GLY A 53 -15.13 4.82 21.13
N TYR A 54 -15.86 3.98 20.40
CA TYR A 54 -15.96 2.54 20.72
C TYR A 54 -15.19 1.63 19.75
N MET A 55 -14.26 0.80 20.21
CA MET A 55 -13.77 -0.32 19.39
C MET A 55 -14.59 -1.58 19.70
N MET A 56 -15.18 -2.23 18.70
CA MET A 56 -15.66 -3.60 18.91
C MET A 56 -14.46 -4.54 18.87
N VAL A 57 -13.93 -4.90 20.04
CA VAL A 57 -12.86 -5.92 20.16
C VAL A 57 -13.49 -7.31 20.10
N LYS A 58 -14.25 -7.63 19.05
CA LYS A 58 -14.62 -9.04 18.81
C LYS A 58 -13.44 -9.69 18.08
N ARG A 59 -12.56 -10.30 18.88
CA ARG A 59 -11.51 -11.17 18.36
C ARG A 59 -12.16 -12.43 17.84
N SER A 60 -12.04 -12.70 16.54
CA SER A 60 -12.16 -14.09 16.13
C SER A 60 -10.96 -14.84 16.69
N ARG A 61 -11.18 -15.94 17.40
CA ARG A 61 -10.11 -16.86 17.78
C ARG A 61 -9.49 -17.51 16.53
N GLU A 62 -10.28 -17.59 15.46
CA GLU A 62 -9.88 -18.24 14.23
C GLU A 62 -9.01 -17.34 13.36
N LYS A 63 -7.92 -17.94 12.87
CA LYS A 63 -7.05 -17.33 11.88
C LYS A 63 -7.74 -17.38 10.52
N VAL A 64 -7.81 -16.25 9.84
CA VAL A 64 -8.33 -16.14 8.48
C VAL A 64 -7.18 -16.15 7.49
N LYS A 65 -7.37 -16.84 6.36
CA LYS A 65 -6.44 -16.78 5.23
C LYS A 65 -6.98 -15.79 4.21
N VAL A 66 -6.12 -14.86 3.81
CA VAL A 66 -6.38 -13.91 2.73
C VAL A 66 -5.49 -14.28 1.56
N PHE A 67 -6.11 -14.51 0.41
CA PHE A 67 -5.44 -14.91 -0.81
C PHE A 67 -5.31 -13.71 -1.73
N PHE A 68 -4.12 -13.53 -2.27
CA PHE A 68 -3.79 -12.49 -3.21
C PHE A 68 -3.35 -13.13 -4.52
N LYS A 69 -3.81 -12.57 -5.64
CA LYS A 69 -3.37 -12.95 -6.97
C LYS A 69 -3.19 -11.71 -7.83
N VAL A 70 -2.04 -11.56 -8.48
CA VAL A 70 -1.85 -10.57 -9.53
C VAL A 70 -2.58 -11.08 -10.77
N VAL A 71 -3.70 -10.44 -11.11
CA VAL A 71 -4.58 -10.89 -12.20
C VAL A 71 -4.31 -10.18 -13.51
N GLY A 72 -3.62 -9.03 -13.49
CA GLY A 72 -3.34 -8.29 -14.70
C GLY A 72 -2.63 -6.96 -14.47
N GLN A 73 -2.53 -6.21 -15.55
CA GLN A 73 -2.11 -4.82 -15.58
C GLN A 73 -3.18 -4.03 -16.32
N GLU A 74 -3.53 -2.85 -15.80
CA GLU A 74 -4.55 -2.00 -16.40
C GLU A 74 -4.12 -0.52 -16.37
N ASN A 75 -4.56 0.23 -17.37
CA ASN A 75 -4.43 1.68 -17.41
C ASN A 75 -5.66 2.32 -16.77
N LEU A 76 -5.49 2.98 -15.62
CA LEU A 76 -6.53 3.81 -15.02
C LEU A 76 -6.27 5.28 -15.35
N GLY A 77 -6.82 5.73 -16.48
CA GLY A 77 -6.44 6.98 -17.13
C GLY A 77 -4.98 6.91 -17.59
N LYS A 78 -4.19 7.94 -17.29
CA LYS A 78 -2.75 7.99 -17.60
C LYS A 78 -1.86 7.17 -16.64
N THR A 79 -2.44 6.33 -15.77
CA THR A 79 -1.69 5.60 -14.72
C THR A 79 -1.70 4.09 -14.96
N LYS A 80 -0.54 3.52 -15.30
CA LYS A 80 -0.30 2.06 -15.32
C LYS A 80 -0.37 1.47 -13.91
N CYS A 81 -1.22 0.48 -13.72
CA CYS A 81 -1.45 -0.18 -12.43
C CYS A 81 -1.32 -1.70 -12.52
N TRP A 82 -0.78 -2.32 -11.48
CA TRP A 82 -1.00 -3.72 -11.17
C TRP A 82 -2.42 -3.93 -10.66
N VAL A 83 -3.08 -4.99 -11.10
CA VAL A 83 -4.41 -5.39 -10.64
C VAL A 83 -4.28 -6.65 -9.81
N LEU A 84 -4.69 -6.56 -8.55
CA LEU A 84 -4.71 -7.70 -7.64
C LEU A 84 -6.15 -8.05 -7.30
N SER A 85 -6.46 -9.34 -7.38
CA SER A 85 -7.66 -9.93 -6.78
C SER A 85 -7.34 -10.41 -5.37
N ILE A 86 -8.24 -10.12 -4.43
CA ILE A 86 -8.12 -10.51 -3.03
C ILE A 86 -9.40 -11.21 -2.61
N THR A 87 -9.27 -12.41 -2.05
CA THR A 87 -10.35 -13.18 -1.44
C THR A 87 -9.94 -13.65 -0.05
N ASN A 88 -10.89 -14.18 0.72
CA ASN A 88 -10.62 -14.61 2.09
C ASN A 88 -11.54 -15.78 2.49
N THR A 89 -11.14 -16.51 3.53
CA THR A 89 -11.88 -17.69 4.00
C THR A 89 -13.13 -17.38 4.83
N LEU A 90 -13.23 -16.17 5.41
CA LEU A 90 -14.29 -15.80 6.35
C LEU A 90 -15.54 -15.24 5.64
N LEU A 91 -15.33 -14.23 4.80
CA LEU A 91 -16.35 -13.49 4.08
C LEU A 91 -16.32 -13.92 2.61
N LYS A 92 -16.85 -15.12 2.32
CA LYS A 92 -16.81 -15.73 0.98
C LYS A 92 -17.55 -14.91 -0.08
N ASN A 93 -18.55 -14.14 0.33
CA ASN A 93 -19.32 -13.24 -0.51
C ASN A 93 -18.65 -11.87 -0.73
N ILE A 94 -17.52 -11.60 -0.07
CA ILE A 94 -16.76 -10.36 -0.23
C ILE A 94 -15.42 -10.66 -0.88
N SER A 95 -15.17 -10.00 -2.00
CA SER A 95 -13.86 -9.98 -2.65
C SER A 95 -13.41 -8.53 -2.87
N TYR A 96 -12.13 -8.35 -3.17
CA TYR A 96 -11.58 -7.04 -3.44
C TYR A 96 -10.75 -7.06 -4.72
N LYS A 97 -10.79 -5.95 -5.44
CA LYS A 97 -9.82 -5.62 -6.49
C LYS A 97 -9.03 -4.39 -6.07
N ILE A 98 -7.71 -4.48 -6.07
CA ILE A 98 -6.85 -3.35 -5.75
C ILE A 98 -5.95 -3.02 -6.93
N TYR A 99 -5.81 -1.72 -7.17
CA TYR A 99 -5.03 -1.17 -8.28
C TYR A 99 -3.86 -0.41 -7.68
N ILE A 100 -2.66 -0.91 -7.94
CA ILE A 100 -1.43 -0.38 -7.35
C ILE A 100 -0.58 0.22 -8.46
N ARG A 101 -0.14 1.47 -8.30
CA ARG A 101 0.67 2.15 -9.31
C ARG A 101 1.98 1.41 -9.51
N GLN A 102 2.33 1.13 -10.76
CA GLN A 102 3.62 0.51 -11.07
C GLN A 102 4.80 1.42 -10.72
N LYS A 103 4.61 2.74 -10.84
CA LYS A 103 5.65 3.75 -10.64
C LYS A 103 6.21 3.79 -9.22
N ASN A 104 5.37 3.68 -8.20
CA ASN A 104 5.78 3.92 -6.80
C ASN A 104 5.08 3.02 -5.78
N PHE A 105 4.40 1.98 -6.26
CA PHE A 105 3.71 0.99 -5.44
C PHE A 105 2.63 1.54 -4.48
N THR A 106 2.17 2.78 -4.70
CA THR A 106 1.06 3.36 -3.92
C THR A 106 -0.29 2.90 -4.45
N LEU A 107 -1.29 2.82 -3.56
CA LEU A 107 -2.67 2.50 -3.93
C LEU A 107 -3.28 3.56 -4.85
N LYS A 108 -3.76 3.18 -6.04
CA LYS A 108 -4.53 4.06 -6.95
C LYS A 108 -6.02 3.97 -6.66
N ARG A 109 -6.53 2.74 -6.57
CA ARG A 109 -7.96 2.45 -6.40
C ARG A 109 -8.13 1.16 -5.62
N PHE A 110 -9.10 1.14 -4.74
CA PHE A 110 -9.55 -0.02 -4.00
C PHE A 110 -11.02 -0.24 -4.30
N VAL A 111 -11.41 -1.45 -4.66
CA VAL A 111 -12.80 -1.82 -4.98
C VAL A 111 -13.19 -2.99 -4.09
N LYS A 112 -14.16 -2.77 -3.21
CA LYS A 112 -14.85 -3.83 -2.46
C LYS A 112 -16.01 -4.32 -3.31
N ILE A 113 -16.10 -5.62 -3.48
CA ILE A 113 -17.13 -6.30 -4.26
C ILE A 113 -17.90 -7.21 -3.30
N TYR A 114 -19.19 -6.97 -3.17
CA TYR A 114 -20.10 -7.79 -2.38
C TYR A 114 -21.07 -8.50 -3.31
N LYS A 115 -21.20 -9.82 -3.15
CA LYS A 115 -22.13 -10.65 -3.92
C LYS A 115 -23.23 -11.20 -3.02
N SER A 116 -24.48 -11.10 -3.45
CA SER A 116 -25.62 -11.74 -2.80
C SER A 116 -26.48 -12.41 -3.87
N GLY A 117 -26.37 -13.73 -3.97
CA GLY A 117 -26.93 -14.47 -5.11
C GLY A 117 -26.35 -13.98 -6.44
N SER A 118 -27.25 -13.61 -7.37
CA SER A 118 -26.90 -13.03 -8.68
C SER A 118 -26.55 -11.53 -8.63
N LYS A 119 -26.83 -10.83 -7.52
CA LYS A 119 -26.60 -9.39 -7.39
C LYS A 119 -25.18 -9.10 -6.91
N GLU A 120 -24.51 -8.15 -7.58
CA GLU A 120 -23.17 -7.65 -7.20
C GLU A 120 -23.24 -6.15 -6.91
N SER A 121 -22.73 -5.74 -5.74
CA SER A 121 -22.55 -4.32 -5.39
C SER A 121 -21.07 -3.97 -5.20
N LYS A 122 -20.70 -2.74 -5.55
CA LYS A 122 -19.32 -2.26 -5.56
C LYS A 122 -19.17 -0.99 -4.75
N THR A 123 -18.17 -0.95 -3.88
CA THR A 123 -17.73 0.27 -3.19
C THR A 123 -16.33 0.61 -3.66
N VAL A 124 -16.13 1.84 -4.15
CA VAL A 124 -14.86 2.30 -4.73
C VAL A 124 -14.23 3.38 -3.87
N LEU A 125 -13.00 3.15 -3.46
CA LEU A 125 -12.15 4.14 -2.79
C LEU A 125 -10.98 4.52 -3.71
N LYS A 126 -10.83 5.82 -4.00
CA LYS A 126 -9.74 6.36 -4.82
C LYS A 126 -8.68 6.98 -3.91
N ASN A 127 -7.41 6.90 -4.29
CA ASN A 127 -6.31 7.51 -3.54
C ASN A 127 -5.45 8.41 -4.46
N PRO A 128 -5.07 9.62 -4.01
CA PRO A 128 -4.33 10.61 -4.80
C PRO A 128 -2.82 10.36 -4.94
N SER A 129 -2.35 9.11 -4.81
CA SER A 129 -0.93 8.72 -4.86
C SER A 129 -0.12 9.01 -3.61
N LYS A 130 -0.80 9.10 -2.46
CA LYS A 130 -0.17 9.32 -1.16
C LYS A 130 -0.06 8.03 -0.38
N ALA A 131 0.88 8.00 0.56
CA ALA A 131 0.96 6.93 1.54
C ALA A 131 -0.42 6.73 2.19
N PHE A 132 -0.77 5.47 2.36
CA PHE A 132 -2.15 5.09 2.61
C PHE A 132 -2.21 4.09 3.74
N VAL A 133 -3.08 4.38 4.70
CA VAL A 133 -3.41 3.48 5.80
C VAL A 133 -4.89 3.16 5.64
N TYR A 134 -5.24 1.91 5.34
CA TYR A 134 -6.63 1.53 5.12
C TYR A 134 -7.35 1.55 6.48
N GLN A 135 -8.26 2.52 6.67
CA GLN A 135 -8.95 2.77 7.93
C GLN A 135 -10.20 1.89 8.13
N GLU A 136 -10.83 1.42 7.05
CA GLU A 136 -12.18 0.82 7.09
C GLU A 136 -12.21 -0.72 7.08
N LEU A 137 -11.06 -1.39 7.11
CA LEU A 137 -10.99 -2.86 7.08
C LEU A 137 -10.09 -3.35 8.21
N GLY A 138 -10.66 -3.51 9.39
CA GLY A 138 -10.04 -4.33 10.43
C GLY A 138 -10.01 -5.82 10.10
N ILE A 139 -10.83 -6.29 9.16
CA ILE A 139 -11.24 -7.70 9.17
C ILE A 139 -10.23 -8.62 8.47
N LEU A 140 -9.39 -8.18 7.52
CA LEU A 140 -8.71 -9.17 6.68
C LEU A 140 -7.19 -9.05 6.59
N CYS A 141 -6.61 -7.88 6.35
CA CYS A 141 -5.16 -7.72 6.18
C CYS A 141 -4.83 -6.23 6.12
N PRO A 142 -3.70 -5.73 6.66
CA PRO A 142 -3.30 -4.35 6.41
C PRO A 142 -3.02 -4.16 4.93
N LEU A 143 -3.89 -3.39 4.28
CA LEU A 143 -3.72 -2.85 2.94
C LEU A 143 -3.15 -1.44 3.05
N ASP A 144 -2.08 -1.30 3.83
CA ASP A 144 -1.37 -0.04 3.97
C ASP A 144 -0.23 -0.01 2.96
N PHE A 145 -0.14 1.08 2.22
CA PHE A 145 0.81 1.24 1.12
C PHE A 145 1.72 2.41 1.45
N PRO A 146 2.98 2.15 1.85
CA PRO A 146 3.94 3.21 2.02
C PRO A 146 4.40 3.75 0.67
N ILE A 147 5.03 4.92 0.69
CA ILE A 147 5.92 5.33 -0.39
C ILE A 147 7.25 4.65 -0.11
N PHE A 148 7.72 3.81 -1.03
CA PHE A 148 9.00 3.15 -0.82
C PHE A 148 10.14 4.18 -0.87
N PRO A 149 11.28 3.92 -0.23
CA PRO A 149 12.43 4.80 -0.31
C PRO A 149 13.22 4.54 -1.61
N ASN A 150 13.67 5.61 -2.29
CA ASN A 150 14.66 5.49 -3.37
C ASN A 150 16.08 5.21 -2.84
N VAL A 151 16.35 5.55 -1.57
CA VAL A 151 17.66 5.43 -0.95
C VAL A 151 17.59 4.53 0.28
N LEU A 152 18.56 3.62 0.43
CA LEU A 152 18.64 2.70 1.56
C LEU A 152 19.20 3.36 2.83
N LYS A 153 18.50 4.38 3.34
CA LYS A 153 18.83 5.09 4.58
C LYS A 153 17.60 5.25 5.46
N THR A 154 17.80 5.16 6.78
CA THR A 154 16.72 5.44 7.73
C THR A 154 16.21 6.85 7.50
N GLN A 155 14.89 7.00 7.43
CA GLN A 155 14.26 8.29 7.11
C GLN A 155 12.91 8.44 7.79
N VAL A 156 12.57 9.70 8.06
CA VAL A 156 11.26 10.13 8.57
C VAL A 156 10.62 11.02 7.53
N ILE A 157 9.53 10.56 6.93
CA ILE A 157 8.75 11.32 5.96
C ILE A 157 7.50 11.84 6.66
N LYS A 158 7.28 13.15 6.61
CA LYS A 158 6.02 13.78 7.03
C LYS A 158 5.20 14.04 5.77
N THR A 159 3.98 13.50 5.72
CA THR A 159 3.07 13.65 4.58
C THR A 159 1.62 13.69 5.06
N THR A 160 0.65 13.63 4.15
CA THR A 160 -0.76 13.49 4.50
C THR A 160 -1.27 12.10 4.19
N LEU A 161 -2.23 11.63 4.98
CA LEU A 161 -2.88 10.35 4.80
C LEU A 161 -3.82 10.40 3.59
N GLY A 162 -3.45 9.71 2.51
CA GLY A 162 -4.36 9.34 1.42
C GLY A 162 -5.36 10.43 1.00
N TYR A 163 -6.65 10.08 1.09
CA TYR A 163 -7.82 10.88 0.71
C TYR A 163 -8.19 11.94 1.77
N THR A 164 -7.34 12.18 2.77
CA THR A 164 -7.59 13.12 3.86
C THR A 164 -6.44 14.13 3.97
N SER A 165 -6.71 15.26 4.65
CA SER A 165 -5.70 16.23 5.05
C SER A 165 -4.95 15.83 6.33
N LYS A 166 -5.30 14.69 6.96
CA LYS A 166 -4.70 14.28 8.24
C LYS A 166 -3.20 14.02 8.06
N LYS A 167 -2.40 14.51 9.02
CA LYS A 167 -0.96 14.29 9.04
C LYS A 167 -0.65 12.80 9.18
N LEU A 168 0.33 12.33 8.42
CA LEU A 168 0.88 10.98 8.44
C LEU A 168 2.40 11.07 8.57
N ILE A 169 2.96 10.37 9.55
CA ILE A 169 4.39 10.21 9.72
C ILE A 169 4.77 8.81 9.26
N VAL A 170 5.71 8.70 8.33
CA VAL A 170 6.25 7.43 7.83
C VAL A 170 7.71 7.33 8.25
N VAL A 171 8.03 6.37 9.11
CA VAL A 171 9.39 6.07 9.55
C VAL A 171 9.83 4.80 8.85
N ILE A 172 10.92 4.86 8.10
CA ILE A 172 11.51 3.72 7.42
C ILE A 172 12.88 3.46 8.02
N SER A 173 13.14 2.22 8.41
CA SER A 173 14.43 1.79 8.94
C SER A 173 14.84 0.43 8.36
N TYR A 174 16.12 0.10 8.48
CA TYR A 174 16.70 -1.12 7.91
C TYR A 174 17.48 -1.88 8.98
N ASN A 175 17.64 -3.18 8.78
CA ASN A 175 18.63 -3.95 9.53
C ASN A 175 20.06 -3.69 9.03
N LYS A 176 21.07 -4.12 9.79
CA LYS A 176 22.51 -3.86 9.52
C LYS A 176 22.92 -4.20 8.08
N ASN A 177 22.52 -5.37 7.58
CA ASN A 177 22.85 -5.83 6.22
C ASN A 177 21.88 -5.35 5.13
N ARG A 178 20.91 -4.48 5.45
CA ARG A 178 19.94 -3.87 4.52
C ARG A 178 19.13 -4.88 3.70
N THR A 179 18.93 -6.10 4.22
CA THR A 179 18.09 -7.15 3.60
C THR A 179 16.63 -7.06 4.05
N LYS A 180 16.37 -6.39 5.18
CA LYS A 180 15.05 -6.19 5.76
C LYS A 180 14.77 -4.70 5.95
N MET A 181 13.54 -4.29 5.67
CA MET A 181 13.05 -2.93 5.84
C MET A 181 11.84 -2.94 6.77
N ARG A 182 11.87 -2.11 7.80
CA ARG A 182 10.73 -1.86 8.68
C ARG A 182 10.10 -0.52 8.29
N VAL A 183 8.81 -0.55 8.02
CA VAL A 183 8.03 0.64 7.66
C VAL A 183 6.97 0.88 8.71
N GLN A 184 7.00 2.04 9.34
CA GLN A 184 6.05 2.45 10.35
C GLN A 184 5.27 3.67 9.85
N MET A 185 3.94 3.57 9.80
CA MET A 185 3.02 4.63 9.38
C MET A 185 2.16 5.06 10.57
N GLN A 186 2.18 6.33 10.92
CA GLN A 186 1.57 6.87 12.14
C GLN A 186 0.66 8.06 11.84
N THR A 187 -0.55 8.03 12.37
CA THR A 187 -1.49 9.16 12.28
C THR A 187 -2.34 9.23 13.55
N LYS A 188 -2.89 10.41 13.86
CA LYS A 188 -3.85 10.58 14.96
C LYS A 188 -5.27 10.48 14.42
N VAL A 189 -6.10 9.66 15.04
CA VAL A 189 -7.52 9.50 14.73
C VAL A 189 -8.28 9.62 16.05
N ASN A 190 -9.16 10.62 16.16
CA ASN A 190 -9.97 10.89 17.35
C ASN A 190 -9.12 10.94 18.63
N GLY A 191 -8.03 11.73 18.61
CA GLY A 191 -7.10 11.88 19.73
C GLY A 191 -6.15 10.69 19.98
N LYS A 192 -6.43 9.50 19.43
CA LYS A 192 -5.62 8.28 19.63
C LYS A 192 -4.60 8.09 18.50
N LEU A 193 -3.43 7.56 18.83
CA LEU A 193 -2.40 7.22 17.85
C LEU A 193 -2.75 5.89 17.16
N LEU A 194 -2.98 5.94 15.85
CA LEU A 194 -2.99 4.78 14.98
C LEU A 194 -1.59 4.59 14.39
N LYS A 195 -0.97 3.45 14.67
CA LYS A 195 0.35 3.10 14.13
C LYS A 195 0.27 1.75 13.43
N SER A 196 0.66 1.71 12.15
CA SER A 196 0.85 0.48 11.39
C SER A 196 2.33 0.23 11.20
N VAL A 197 2.78 -1.01 11.38
CA VAL A 197 4.18 -1.43 11.21
C VAL A 197 4.21 -2.62 10.28
N GLN A 198 5.01 -2.55 9.21
CA GLN A 198 5.21 -3.60 8.23
C GLN A 198 6.69 -3.97 8.15
N TYR A 199 6.97 -5.25 8.03
CA TYR A 199 8.33 -5.79 7.90
C TYR A 199 8.48 -6.39 6.51
N TRP A 200 9.28 -5.75 5.67
CA TRP A 200 9.53 -6.12 4.28
C TRP A 200 10.89 -6.79 4.13
N GLU A 201 10.98 -7.77 3.25
CA GLU A 201 12.22 -8.44 2.88
C GLU A 201 12.34 -8.46 1.35
N ARG A 202 13.56 -8.34 0.84
CA ARG A 202 13.81 -8.30 -0.61
C ARG A 202 13.32 -9.59 -1.28
N GLY A 203 12.76 -9.46 -2.48
CA GLY A 203 12.30 -10.61 -3.27
C GLY A 203 10.97 -11.24 -2.82
N LEU A 204 10.40 -10.83 -1.68
CA LEU A 204 9.07 -11.27 -1.27
C LEU A 204 7.97 -10.49 -2.02
N PRO A 205 6.82 -11.12 -2.32
CA PRO A 205 5.73 -10.45 -3.02
C PRO A 205 4.97 -9.44 -2.14
N TRP A 206 5.21 -9.46 -0.83
CA TRP A 206 4.49 -8.69 0.16
C TRP A 206 5.37 -8.53 1.41
N TRP A 207 4.91 -7.76 2.39
CA TRP A 207 5.56 -7.76 3.70
C TRP A 207 5.49 -9.17 4.33
N ARG A 208 6.48 -9.51 5.15
CA ARG A 208 6.59 -10.77 5.89
C ARG A 208 5.65 -10.81 7.09
N LYS A 209 5.57 -9.70 7.82
CA LYS A 209 4.70 -9.51 8.97
C LYS A 209 4.18 -8.08 9.02
N ALA A 210 3.01 -7.89 9.61
CA ALA A 210 2.48 -6.58 9.94
C ALA A 210 1.82 -6.54 11.32
N GLU A 211 1.98 -5.41 11.99
CA GLU A 211 1.45 -5.13 13.33
C GLU A 211 0.71 -3.78 13.29
N ARG A 212 -0.31 -3.65 14.13
CA ARG A 212 -1.04 -2.40 14.28
C ARG A 212 -1.25 -2.08 15.75
N PHE A 213 -1.22 -0.79 16.03
CA PHE A 213 -1.37 -0.24 17.35
C PHE A 213 -2.44 0.84 17.34
N TRP A 214 -3.23 0.87 18.40
CA TRP A 214 -4.24 1.89 18.66
C TRP A 214 -4.09 2.36 20.11
N GLY A 215 -3.53 3.55 20.30
CA GLY A 215 -3.06 3.96 21.63
C GLY A 215 -1.96 3.03 22.14
N LYS A 216 -2.18 2.39 23.29
CA LYS A 216 -1.23 1.43 23.91
C LYS A 216 -1.40 -0.01 23.42
N GLU A 217 -2.52 -0.33 22.79
CA GLU A 217 -2.78 -1.70 22.33
C GLU A 217 -1.90 -2.05 21.13
N LYS A 218 -1.29 -3.23 21.13
CA LYS A 218 -0.48 -3.79 20.04
C LYS A 218 -1.07 -5.10 19.57
N GLN A 219 -1.18 -5.30 18.26
CA GLN A 219 -1.68 -6.54 17.68
C GLN A 219 -0.92 -6.92 16.40
N GLU A 220 -0.63 -8.22 16.23
CA GLU A 220 -0.21 -8.76 14.94
C GLU A 220 -1.45 -8.91 14.05
N ILE A 221 -1.45 -8.20 12.91
CA ILE A 221 -2.60 -8.13 12.01
C ILE A 221 -2.37 -8.86 10.69
N GLY A 222 -1.16 -9.39 10.48
CA GLY A 222 -0.97 -10.44 9.52
C GLY A 222 0.46 -10.94 9.38
N LYS A 223 0.58 -12.11 8.76
CA LYS A 223 1.83 -12.81 8.48
C LYS A 223 1.75 -13.46 7.10
N LEU A 224 2.74 -13.24 6.25
CA LEU A 224 2.89 -13.97 5.00
C LEU A 224 3.21 -15.44 5.33
N ILE A 225 2.36 -16.37 4.90
CA ILE A 225 2.52 -17.80 5.20
C ILE A 225 2.94 -18.63 3.99
N SER A 226 2.59 -18.20 2.78
CA SER A 226 2.98 -18.90 1.55
C SER A 226 2.94 -17.97 0.35
N PHE A 227 3.70 -18.31 -0.68
CA PHE A 227 3.65 -17.64 -1.97
C PHE A 227 4.10 -18.57 -3.10
N LYS A 228 3.59 -18.31 -4.31
CA LYS A 228 3.98 -18.94 -5.56
C LYS A 228 4.24 -17.83 -6.56
N LEU A 229 5.51 -17.66 -6.94
CA LEU A 229 5.91 -16.65 -7.91
C LEU A 229 6.12 -17.30 -9.27
N VAL A 230 5.72 -16.61 -10.32
CA VAL A 230 6.01 -17.01 -11.70
C VAL A 230 7.52 -17.00 -11.92
N LYS A 231 8.04 -18.04 -12.58
CA LYS A 231 9.49 -18.15 -12.87
C LYS A 231 9.99 -16.87 -13.55
N ARG A 232 11.13 -16.38 -13.07
CA ARG A 232 11.82 -15.23 -13.65
C ARG A 232 13.01 -15.78 -14.43
N LYS A 233 13.10 -15.48 -15.73
CA LYS A 233 14.36 -15.67 -16.45
C LYS A 233 15.35 -14.73 -15.77
N ILE A 234 16.39 -15.28 -15.16
CA ILE A 234 17.55 -14.49 -14.74
C ILE A 234 18.16 -14.04 -16.06
N LYS A 235 18.10 -12.74 -16.32
CA LYS A 235 18.86 -12.12 -17.41
C LYS A 235 20.21 -11.72 -16.85
#